data_AF-A0A7Y4XLB5-F1
#
_entry.id   AF-A0A7Y4XLB5-F1
#
_cell.length_a   1.000
_cell.length_b   1.000
_cell.length_c   1.000
_cell.angle_alpha   90.00
_cell.angle_beta   90.00
_cell.angle_gamma   90.00
#
_symmetry.space_group_name_H-M   'P 1'
#
loop_
_entity.id
_entity.type
_entity.pdbx_description
1 polymer ?
#
loop_
_entity_poly.entity_id
_entity_poly.type
_entity_poly.pdbx_seq_one_letter_code
_entity_poly.pdbx_strand_id
1 'polypeptide(L)'
;MNNLITYLESKDAIFHGALVLIMLYVPHAGNLFMQLEHLDMTFSGFTFLNWIYGVSLAGAIEFLILVFIINGYKSTGKFYAVVSFFLNVFYYNYWFTAMRDPSDENIRTTIISLFICLTHSLAVWQLSELFYKRLQEDKENIVEYWCPECEAGPFTNKRGLEGHKSRAHKGKNKAAISGLNEQA
;
A
#
# COMPACT_ATOMS: atom_id res chain seq x y z
N MET A 1 21.75 -13.59 11.96
CA MET A 1 20.33 -13.68 11.58
C MET A 1 20.30 -13.69 10.05
N ASN A 2 19.68 -14.67 9.40
CA ASN A 2 19.81 -14.88 7.94
C ASN A 2 19.36 -13.64 7.16
N ASN A 3 20.20 -13.14 6.24
CA ASN A 3 19.89 -11.98 5.38
C ASN A 3 18.54 -12.09 4.67
N LEU A 4 18.11 -13.33 4.36
CA LEU A 4 16.80 -13.63 3.81
C LEU A 4 15.63 -13.26 4.75
N ILE A 5 15.76 -13.57 6.04
CA ILE A 5 14.72 -13.28 7.04
C ILE A 5 14.60 -11.76 7.20
N THR A 6 15.74 -11.08 7.31
CA THR A 6 15.79 -9.61 7.38
C THR A 6 15.18 -8.95 6.14
N TYR A 7 15.38 -9.51 4.95
CA TYR A 7 14.73 -9.03 3.74
C TYR A 7 13.21 -9.27 3.78
N LEU A 8 12.75 -10.46 4.12
CA LEU A 8 11.31 -10.78 4.15
C LEU A 8 10.53 -9.93 5.18
N GLU A 9 11.19 -9.47 6.24
CA GLU A 9 10.61 -8.53 7.21
C GLU A 9 10.67 -7.07 6.75
N SER A 10 11.46 -6.74 5.73
CA SER A 10 11.67 -5.38 5.24
C SER A 10 10.47 -4.83 4.46
N LYS A 11 10.38 -3.50 4.37
CA LYS A 11 9.38 -2.81 3.55
C LYS A 11 9.56 -3.09 2.07
N ASP A 12 10.81 -3.28 1.65
CA ASP A 12 11.16 -3.56 0.26
C ASP A 12 10.54 -4.88 -0.19
N ALA A 13 10.57 -5.93 0.64
CA ALA A 13 9.93 -7.20 0.31
C ALA A 13 8.41 -7.07 0.14
N ILE A 14 7.75 -6.30 1.01
CA ILE A 14 6.30 -6.04 0.91
C ILE A 14 5.99 -5.23 -0.36
N PHE A 15 6.80 -4.22 -0.67
CA PHE A 15 6.65 -3.42 -1.89
C PHE A 15 6.88 -4.23 -3.16
N HIS A 16 7.95 -5.01 -3.23
CA HIS A 16 8.20 -5.90 -4.37
C HIS A 16 7.07 -6.93 -4.52
N GLY A 17 6.56 -7.49 -3.41
CA GLY A 17 5.42 -8.39 -3.43
C GLY A 17 4.16 -7.74 -4.02
N ALA A 18 3.85 -6.52 -3.60
CA ALA A 18 2.73 -5.75 -4.17
C ALA A 18 2.93 -5.45 -5.66
N LEU A 19 4.14 -5.10 -6.08
CA LEU A 19 4.47 -4.79 -7.46
C LEU A 19 4.36 -6.02 -8.38
N VAL A 20 4.85 -7.18 -7.92
CA VAL A 20 4.68 -8.45 -8.63
C VAL A 20 3.20 -8.81 -8.75
N LEU A 21 2.42 -8.62 -7.68
CA LEU A 21 0.98 -8.89 -7.70
C LEU A 21 0.27 -8.02 -8.72
N ILE A 22 0.55 -6.71 -8.76
CA ILE A 22 -0.01 -5.77 -9.76
C ILE A 22 0.38 -6.20 -11.18
N MET A 23 1.64 -6.56 -11.43
CA MET A 23 2.08 -7.00 -12.77
C MET A 23 1.30 -8.24 -13.26
N LEU A 24 0.95 -9.15 -12.36
CA LEU A 24 0.14 -10.33 -12.69
C LEU A 24 -1.35 -10.00 -12.82
N TYR A 25 -1.85 -9.05 -12.04
CA TYR A 25 -3.27 -8.72 -11.97
C TYR A 25 -3.75 -7.81 -13.10
N VAL A 26 -2.88 -6.92 -13.59
CA VAL A 26 -3.20 -5.97 -14.66
C VAL A 26 -3.69 -6.66 -15.95
N PRO A 27 -3.04 -7.74 -16.46
CA PRO A 27 -3.58 -8.49 -17.60
C PRO A 27 -4.94 -9.12 -17.32
N HIS A 28 -5.15 -9.62 -16.10
CA HIS A 28 -6.40 -10.26 -15.70
C HIS A 28 -7.56 -9.25 -15.63
N ALA A 29 -7.35 -8.11 -14.96
CA ALA A 29 -8.31 -7.02 -14.90
C ALA A 29 -8.53 -6.35 -16.28
N GLY A 30 -7.49 -6.28 -17.11
CA GLY A 30 -7.62 -5.79 -18.49
C GLY A 30 -8.58 -6.65 -19.32
N ASN A 31 -8.49 -7.98 -19.20
CA ASN A 31 -9.43 -8.89 -19.84
C ASN A 31 -10.87 -8.73 -19.30
N LEU A 32 -11.04 -8.48 -18.00
CA LEU A 32 -12.33 -8.16 -17.39
C LEU A 32 -12.95 -6.90 -18.01
N PHE A 33 -12.18 -5.81 -18.13
CA PHE A 33 -12.70 -4.56 -18.71
C PHE A 33 -13.17 -4.77 -20.16
N MET A 34 -12.42 -5.53 -20.95
CA MET A 34 -12.83 -5.86 -22.32
C MET A 34 -14.17 -6.61 -22.41
N GLN A 35 -14.55 -7.38 -21.39
CA GLN A 35 -15.83 -8.12 -21.39
C GLN A 35 -17.02 -7.27 -20.95
N LEU A 36 -16.78 -6.26 -20.12
CA LEU A 36 -17.82 -5.41 -19.54
C LEU A 36 -18.06 -4.13 -20.35
N GLU A 37 -17.02 -3.63 -21.01
CA GLU A 37 -17.04 -2.32 -21.66
C GLU A 37 -17.58 -2.42 -23.08
N HIS A 38 -18.54 -1.55 -23.41
CA HIS A 38 -19.27 -1.59 -24.68
C HIS A 38 -18.55 -0.83 -25.80
N LEU A 39 -17.33 -0.34 -25.53
CA LEU A 39 -16.59 0.55 -26.41
C LEU A 39 -15.71 -0.29 -27.34
N ASP A 40 -16.22 -0.55 -28.54
CA ASP A 40 -15.52 -1.34 -29.55
C ASP A 40 -14.61 -0.44 -30.40
N MET A 41 -13.30 -0.54 -30.18
CA MET A 41 -12.25 0.09 -30.98
C MET A 41 -11.60 -0.90 -31.96
N THR A 42 -12.30 -1.95 -32.35
CA THR A 42 -11.81 -2.91 -33.36
C THR A 42 -11.58 -2.18 -34.69
N PHE A 43 -10.34 -2.22 -35.17
CA PHE A 43 -9.97 -1.65 -36.47
C PHE A 43 -9.52 -2.77 -37.40
N SER A 44 -10.20 -2.93 -38.54
CA SER A 44 -9.89 -3.96 -39.55
C SER A 44 -9.85 -5.40 -39.00
N GLY A 45 -10.71 -5.72 -38.03
CA GLY A 45 -10.79 -7.04 -37.40
C GLY A 45 -9.76 -7.30 -36.29
N PHE A 46 -8.87 -6.34 -36.01
CA PHE A 46 -7.91 -6.44 -34.91
C PHE A 46 -8.46 -5.78 -33.63
N THR A 47 -8.54 -6.56 -32.55
CA THR A 47 -8.98 -6.12 -31.21
C THR A 47 -7.83 -5.60 -30.34
N PHE A 48 -6.64 -5.41 -30.92
CA PHE A 48 -5.43 -5.00 -30.20
C PHE A 48 -5.61 -3.66 -29.44
N LEU A 49 -6.36 -2.71 -30.01
CA LEU A 49 -6.64 -1.43 -29.36
C LEU A 49 -7.54 -1.59 -28.13
N ASN A 50 -8.53 -2.50 -28.18
CA ASN A 50 -9.37 -2.84 -27.02
C ASN A 50 -8.51 -3.45 -25.90
N TRP A 51 -7.54 -4.28 -26.25
CA TRP A 51 -6.63 -4.88 -25.29
C TRP A 51 -5.70 -3.85 -24.64
N ILE A 52 -5.07 -2.98 -25.44
CA ILE A 52 -4.24 -1.88 -24.91
C ILE A 52 -5.04 -1.02 -23.96
N TYR A 53 -6.25 -0.64 -24.35
CA TYR A 53 -7.08 0.23 -23.54
C TYR A 53 -7.51 -0.43 -22.22
N GLY A 54 -8.03 -1.67 -22.27
CA GLY A 54 -8.42 -2.41 -21.06
C GLY A 54 -7.26 -2.63 -20.10
N VAL A 55 -6.09 -3.01 -20.62
CA VAL A 55 -4.86 -3.18 -19.82
C VAL A 55 -4.36 -1.85 -19.25
N SER A 56 -4.44 -0.76 -20.02
CA SER A 56 -4.02 0.57 -19.55
C SER A 56 -4.95 1.10 -18.45
N LEU A 57 -6.26 0.91 -18.60
CA LEU A 57 -7.25 1.27 -17.59
C LEU A 57 -7.05 0.47 -16.31
N ALA A 58 -6.85 -0.85 -16.43
CA ALA A 58 -6.49 -1.71 -15.30
C ALA A 58 -5.20 -1.26 -14.63
N GLY A 59 -4.15 -0.98 -15.40
CA GLY A 59 -2.88 -0.46 -14.88
C GLY A 59 -3.04 0.85 -14.12
N ALA A 60 -3.86 1.78 -14.62
CA ALA A 60 -4.13 3.05 -13.95
C ALA A 60 -4.87 2.85 -12.62
N ILE A 61 -5.88 1.97 -12.58
CA ILE A 61 -6.65 1.68 -11.37
C ILE A 61 -5.75 1.00 -10.31
N GLU A 62 -5.02 -0.05 -10.70
CA GLU A 62 -4.10 -0.76 -9.81
C GLU A 62 -2.98 0.16 -9.27
N PHE A 63 -2.47 1.06 -10.09
CA PHE A 63 -1.51 2.07 -9.65
C PHE A 63 -2.10 3.04 -8.61
N LEU A 64 -3.33 3.52 -8.82
CA LEU A 64 -4.01 4.38 -7.84
C LEU A 64 -4.22 3.65 -6.51
N ILE A 65 -4.61 2.37 -6.55
CA ILE A 65 -4.75 1.53 -5.36
C ILE A 65 -3.42 1.42 -4.63
N LEU A 66 -2.33 1.17 -5.35
CA LEU A 66 -0.98 1.13 -4.79
C LEU A 66 -0.63 2.45 -4.10
N VAL A 67 -0.93 3.60 -4.72
CA VAL A 67 -0.72 4.93 -4.11
C VAL A 67 -1.53 5.09 -2.82
N PHE A 68 -2.80 4.66 -2.79
CA PHE A 68 -3.62 4.73 -1.58
C PHE A 68 -3.11 3.81 -0.46
N ILE A 69 -2.66 2.60 -0.81
CA ILE A 69 -2.06 1.65 0.14
C ILE A 69 -0.75 2.24 0.70
N ILE A 70 0.11 2.77 -0.17
CA ILE A 70 1.39 3.40 0.22
C ILE A 70 1.15 4.61 1.11
N ASN A 71 0.14 5.44 0.83
CA ASN A 71 -0.16 6.60 1.68
C ASN A 71 -0.77 6.23 3.05
N GLY A 72 -0.99 4.94 3.32
CA GLY A 72 -1.44 4.48 4.64
C GLY A 72 -2.91 4.78 4.93
N TYR A 73 -3.79 4.77 3.93
CA TYR A 73 -5.23 4.92 4.17
C TYR A 73 -5.87 3.57 4.56
N LYS A 74 -5.81 3.23 5.85
CA LYS A 74 -6.31 1.94 6.40
C LYS A 74 -7.76 1.65 6.01
N SER A 75 -8.66 2.63 6.12
CA SER A 75 -10.09 2.42 5.83
C SER A 75 -10.34 2.14 4.34
N THR A 76 -9.64 2.88 3.47
CA THR A 76 -9.77 2.76 2.01
C THR A 76 -9.30 1.38 1.53
N GLY A 77 -8.19 0.85 2.06
CA GLY A 77 -7.72 -0.50 1.72
C GLY A 77 -8.71 -1.60 2.10
N LYS A 78 -9.37 -1.47 3.26
CA LYS A 78 -10.43 -2.39 3.70
C LYS A 78 -11.66 -2.33 2.82
N PHE A 79 -12.11 -1.11 2.53
CA PHE A 79 -13.24 -0.89 1.63
C PHE A 79 -12.97 -1.50 0.26
N TYR A 80 -11.79 -1.26 -0.30
CA TYR A 80 -11.38 -1.83 -1.58
C TYR A 80 -11.35 -3.37 -1.56
N ALA A 81 -10.82 -3.99 -0.51
CA ALA A 81 -10.81 -5.45 -0.38
C ALA A 81 -12.23 -6.06 -0.40
N VAL A 82 -13.18 -5.40 0.28
CA VAL A 82 -14.60 -5.82 0.28
C VAL A 82 -15.24 -5.63 -1.09
N VAL A 83 -15.06 -4.47 -1.72
CA VAL A 83 -15.59 -4.22 -3.06
C VAL A 83 -14.99 -5.19 -4.08
N SER A 84 -13.69 -5.43 -4.02
CA SER A 84 -12.98 -6.39 -4.87
C SER A 84 -13.52 -7.82 -4.71
N PHE A 85 -13.90 -8.21 -3.48
CA PHE A 85 -14.53 -9.52 -3.25
C PHE A 85 -15.82 -9.65 -4.08
N PHE A 86 -16.75 -8.70 -3.90
CA PHE A 86 -18.04 -8.75 -4.59
C PHE A 86 -17.89 -8.63 -6.11
N LEU A 87 -17.03 -7.72 -6.59
CA LEU A 87 -16.76 -7.59 -8.03
C LEU A 87 -16.26 -8.91 -8.63
N ASN A 88 -15.31 -9.59 -7.97
CA ASN A 88 -14.81 -10.87 -8.44
C ASN A 88 -15.88 -11.97 -8.38
N VAL A 89 -16.70 -12.02 -7.32
CA VAL A 89 -17.81 -13.00 -7.21
C VAL A 89 -18.83 -12.82 -8.34
N PHE A 90 -19.20 -11.58 -8.66
CA PHE A 90 -20.13 -11.30 -9.76
C PHE A 90 -19.49 -11.53 -11.13
N TYR A 91 -18.21 -11.20 -11.29
CA TYR A 91 -17.48 -11.40 -12.53
C TYR A 91 -17.40 -12.89 -12.90
N TYR A 92 -16.90 -13.73 -12.00
CA TYR A 92 -16.73 -15.14 -12.30
C TYR A 92 -18.06 -15.87 -12.49
N ASN A 93 -19.13 -15.35 -11.86
CA ASN A 93 -20.51 -15.76 -12.07
C ASN A 93 -20.81 -17.27 -11.85
N TYR A 94 -19.86 -18.07 -11.36
CA TYR A 94 -20.03 -19.51 -11.15
C TYR A 94 -21.17 -19.83 -10.17
N TRP A 95 -21.36 -18.97 -9.16
CA TRP A 95 -22.47 -19.10 -8.22
C TRP A 95 -23.83 -19.07 -8.94
N PHE A 96 -23.97 -18.25 -9.97
CA PHE A 96 -25.19 -18.16 -10.76
C PHE A 96 -25.36 -19.37 -11.68
N THR A 97 -24.27 -19.86 -12.27
CA THR A 97 -24.26 -21.11 -13.04
C THR A 97 -24.71 -22.29 -12.17
N ALA A 98 -24.19 -22.42 -10.96
CA ALA A 98 -24.56 -23.48 -10.03
C ALA A 98 -26.01 -23.36 -9.52
N MET A 99 -26.55 -22.14 -9.39
CA MET A 99 -27.98 -21.96 -9.05
C MET A 99 -28.90 -22.38 -10.19
N ARG A 100 -28.49 -22.19 -11.45
CA ARG A 100 -29.28 -22.57 -12.63
C ARG A 100 -29.22 -24.07 -12.91
N ASP A 101 -28.04 -24.65 -12.78
CA ASP A 101 -27.79 -26.07 -13.00
C ASP A 101 -26.90 -26.65 -11.88
N PRO A 102 -27.52 -27.18 -10.81
CA PRO A 102 -26.79 -27.66 -9.64
C PRO A 102 -26.22 -29.06 -9.89
N SER A 103 -25.13 -29.12 -10.66
CA SER A 103 -24.28 -30.32 -10.79
C SER A 103 -23.14 -30.31 -9.76
N ASP A 104 -22.64 -31.49 -9.39
CA ASP A 104 -21.50 -31.62 -8.46
C ASP A 104 -20.27 -30.81 -8.93
N GLU A 105 -20.06 -30.75 -10.24
CA GLU A 105 -18.97 -29.99 -10.86
C GLU A 105 -19.18 -28.47 -10.73
N ASN A 106 -20.39 -27.98 -11.00
CA ASN A 106 -20.72 -26.55 -10.89
C ASN A 106 -20.64 -26.06 -9.44
N ILE A 107 -21.10 -26.89 -8.49
CA ILE A 107 -21.01 -26.60 -7.06
C ILE A 107 -19.54 -26.54 -6.63
N ARG A 108 -18.73 -27.53 -7.02
CA ARG A 108 -17.29 -27.54 -6.71
C ARG A 108 -16.57 -26.32 -7.27
N THR A 109 -16.85 -25.96 -8.52
CA THR A 109 -16.25 -24.80 -9.19
C THR A 109 -16.65 -23.49 -8.52
N THR A 110 -17.92 -23.37 -8.12
CA THR A 110 -18.41 -22.22 -7.34
C THR A 110 -17.64 -22.08 -6.03
N ILE A 111 -17.51 -23.16 -5.26
CA ILE A 111 -16.80 -23.16 -3.99
C ILE A 111 -15.34 -22.72 -4.19
N ILE A 112 -14.64 -23.32 -5.15
CA ILE A 112 -13.24 -22.97 -5.46
C ILE A 112 -13.14 -21.48 -5.85
N SER A 113 -14.04 -20.99 -6.71
CA SER A 113 -14.04 -19.58 -7.11
C SER A 113 -14.24 -18.63 -5.93
N LEU A 114 -15.15 -18.96 -5.00
CA LEU A 114 -15.40 -18.15 -3.81
C LEU A 114 -14.18 -18.12 -2.89
N PHE A 115 -13.47 -19.25 -2.73
CA PHE A 115 -12.22 -19.29 -1.99
C PHE A 115 -11.13 -18.44 -2.66
N ILE A 116 -11.02 -18.47 -3.98
CA ILE A 116 -10.09 -17.61 -4.72
C ILE A 116 -10.44 -16.13 -4.51
N CYS A 117 -11.70 -15.73 -4.66
CA CYS A 117 -12.14 -14.36 -4.40
C CYS A 117 -11.82 -13.93 -2.96
N LEU A 118 -12.09 -14.80 -1.99
CA LEU A 118 -11.84 -14.53 -0.57
C LEU A 118 -10.34 -14.37 -0.29
N THR A 119 -9.51 -15.29 -0.77
CA THR A 119 -8.06 -15.23 -0.57
C THR A 119 -7.45 -14.00 -1.21
N HIS A 120 -7.92 -13.61 -2.41
CA HIS A 120 -7.50 -12.37 -3.06
C HIS A 120 -7.83 -11.14 -2.20
N SER A 121 -9.08 -11.01 -1.77
CA SER A 121 -9.51 -9.89 -0.93
C SER A 121 -8.80 -9.85 0.43
N LEU A 122 -8.54 -11.00 1.04
CA LEU A 122 -7.77 -11.10 2.27
C LEU A 122 -6.32 -10.65 2.08
N ALA A 123 -5.68 -11.03 0.97
CA ALA A 123 -4.31 -10.62 0.67
C ALA A 123 -4.21 -9.09 0.55
N VAL A 124 -5.14 -8.47 -0.18
CA VAL A 124 -5.19 -7.00 -0.30
C VAL A 124 -5.42 -6.32 1.04
N TRP A 125 -6.35 -6.86 1.85
CA TRP A 125 -6.59 -6.34 3.20
C TRP A 125 -5.32 -6.43 4.06
N GLN A 126 -4.68 -7.59 4.12
CA GLN A 126 -3.48 -7.82 4.93
C GLN A 126 -2.31 -6.94 4.49
N LEU A 127 -2.08 -6.82 3.18
CA LEU A 127 -1.07 -5.91 2.64
C LEU A 127 -1.35 -4.46 3.05
N SER A 128 -2.60 -4.00 2.98
CA SER A 128 -2.97 -2.65 3.40
C SER A 128 -2.73 -2.40 4.89
N GLU A 129 -2.98 -3.40 5.75
CA GLU A 129 -2.71 -3.28 7.19
C GLU A 129 -1.22 -3.31 7.52
N LEU A 130 -0.43 -4.15 6.82
CA LEU A 130 1.01 -4.22 6.97
C LEU A 130 1.68 -2.91 6.57
N PHE A 131 1.31 -2.35 5.41
CA PHE A 131 1.80 -1.04 4.97
C PHE A 131 1.43 0.06 5.95
N TYR A 132 0.18 0.10 6.40
CA TYR A 132 -0.27 1.08 7.39
C TYR A 132 0.57 1.03 8.66
N LYS A 133 0.74 -0.16 9.24
CA LYS A 133 1.54 -0.36 10.47
C LYS A 133 2.98 0.10 10.28
N ARG A 134 3.62 -0.32 9.18
CA ARG A 134 5.01 0.06 8.87
C ARG A 134 5.17 1.57 8.64
N LEU A 135 4.17 2.23 8.06
CA LEU A 135 4.24 3.68 7.83
C LEU A 135 4.04 4.47 9.14
N GLN A 136 3.19 3.97 10.04
CA GLN A 136 3.05 4.54 11.39
C GLN A 136 4.32 4.31 12.22
N GLU A 137 4.92 3.12 12.19
CA GLU A 137 6.20 2.84 12.84
C GLU A 137 7.30 3.82 12.37
N ASP A 138 7.36 4.16 11.08
CA ASP A 138 8.31 5.18 10.61
C ASP A 138 7.99 6.56 11.16
N LYS A 139 6.71 6.96 11.16
CA LYS A 139 6.31 8.27 11.72
C LYS A 139 6.66 8.38 13.20
N GLU A 140 6.44 7.31 13.97
CA GLU A 140 6.78 7.26 15.40
C GLU A 140 8.31 7.19 15.64
N ASN A 141 9.08 6.61 14.72
CA ASN A 141 10.54 6.58 14.78
C ASN A 141 11.22 7.86 14.25
N ILE A 142 10.48 8.79 13.63
CA ILE A 142 10.97 10.15 13.39
C ILE A 142 11.01 10.84 14.76
N VAL A 143 12.15 10.73 15.44
CA VAL A 143 12.42 11.51 16.65
C VAL A 143 12.49 12.98 16.23
N GLU A 144 11.38 13.70 16.40
CA GLU A 144 11.35 15.14 16.21
C GLU A 144 12.16 15.80 17.31
N TYR A 145 13.32 16.35 16.93
CA TYR A 145 14.16 17.06 17.88
C TYR A 145 13.67 18.50 17.96
N TRP A 146 13.17 18.90 19.13
CA TRP A 146 12.79 20.29 19.41
C TRP A 146 13.84 20.96 20.28
N CYS A 147 14.06 22.26 20.09
CA CYS A 147 14.93 23.03 20.97
C CYS A 147 14.17 23.36 22.26
N PRO A 148 14.64 22.92 23.45
CA PRO A 148 13.95 23.22 24.71
C PRO A 148 14.10 24.69 25.15
N GLU A 149 15.05 25.44 24.57
CA GLU A 149 15.34 26.83 24.98
C GLU A 149 14.50 27.87 24.25
N CYS A 150 13.98 27.55 23.06
CA CYS A 150 13.21 28.47 22.24
C CYS A 150 12.06 27.82 21.47
N GLU A 151 11.80 26.52 21.71
CA GLU A 151 10.80 25.72 21.00
C GLU A 151 10.98 25.73 19.47
N ALA A 152 12.17 26.09 18.96
CA ALA A 152 12.47 25.99 17.55
C ALA A 152 12.54 24.52 17.13
N GLY A 153 11.90 24.18 16.01
CA GLY A 153 11.81 22.82 15.49
C GLY A 153 10.64 22.66 14.51
N PRO A 154 10.38 21.43 14.06
CA PRO A 154 11.13 20.21 14.37
C PRO A 154 12.45 20.12 13.58
N PHE A 155 13.53 19.64 14.22
CA PHE A 155 14.78 19.28 13.56
C PHE A 155 14.78 17.80 13.17
N THR A 156 15.21 17.50 11.95
CA THR A 156 15.19 16.15 11.36
C THR A 156 16.21 15.18 11.97
N ASN A 157 17.20 15.67 12.71
CA ASN A 157 18.18 14.85 13.40
C ASN A 157 18.85 15.63 14.56
N LYS A 158 19.48 14.89 15.49
CA LYS A 158 20.18 15.44 16.65
C LYS A 158 21.29 16.43 16.27
N ARG A 159 21.97 16.22 15.14
CA ARG A 159 23.02 17.11 14.63
C ARG A 159 22.46 18.47 14.19
N GLY A 160 21.25 18.49 13.62
CA GLY A 160 20.52 19.72 13.29
C GLY A 160 20.15 20.52 14.53
N LEU A 161 19.66 19.83 15.58
CA LEU A 161 19.40 20.45 16.88
C LEU A 161 20.67 21.01 17.52
N GLU A 162 21.78 20.27 17.52
CA GLU A 162 23.07 20.73 18.06
C GLU A 162 23.64 21.91 17.27
N GLY A 163 23.53 21.88 15.93
CA GLY A 163 23.88 23.00 15.06
C GLY A 163 23.07 24.25 15.39
N HIS A 164 21.76 24.11 15.60
CA HIS A 164 20.90 25.20 16.06
C HIS A 164 21.32 25.73 17.44
N LYS A 165 21.49 24.86 18.45
CA LYS A 165 21.95 25.26 19.79
C LYS A 165 23.28 26.02 19.74
N SER A 166 24.23 25.56 18.93
CA SER A 166 25.54 26.19 18.78
C SER A 166 25.50 27.57 18.10
N ARG A 167 24.43 27.90 17.37
CA ARG A 167 24.29 29.17 16.64
C ARG A 167 23.36 30.14 17.37
N ALA A 168 22.20 29.67 17.80
CA ALA A 168 21.15 30.47 18.43
C ALA A 168 21.35 30.65 19.94
N HIS A 169 21.97 29.68 20.62
CA HIS A 169 22.10 29.65 22.09
C HIS A 169 23.57 29.76 22.56
N LYS A 170 24.47 30.15 21.66
CA LYS A 170 25.94 30.22 21.86
C LYS A 170 26.39 31.10 23.05
N GLY A 171 25.48 31.88 23.65
CA GLY A 171 25.76 32.79 24.76
C GLY A 171 25.31 32.36 26.16
N LYS A 172 24.42 31.37 26.33
CA LYS A 172 23.84 31.07 27.66
C LYS A 172 24.64 30.05 28.49
N ASN A 173 25.43 29.17 27.87
CA ASN A 173 26.17 28.14 28.61
C ASN A 173 27.48 28.59 29.26
N LYS A 174 27.99 29.80 28.97
CA LYS A 174 29.19 30.31 29.66
C LYS A 174 28.89 30.89 31.05
N ALA A 175 27.67 31.39 31.30
CA ALA A 175 27.31 31.98 32.59
C ALA A 175 26.96 30.92 33.66
N ALA A 176 26.41 29.77 33.26
CA ALA A 176 26.06 28.70 34.20
C ALA A 176 27.29 27.92 34.73
N ILE A 177 28.39 27.88 33.97
CA ILE A 177 29.63 27.20 34.37
C ILE A 177 30.55 28.14 35.17
N SER A 178 30.47 29.47 34.97
CA SER A 178 31.26 30.42 35.77
C SER A 178 30.67 30.72 37.15
N GLY A 179 29.34 30.56 37.34
CA GLY A 179 28.69 30.81 38.64
C GLY A 179 28.84 29.68 39.67
N LEU A 180 29.29 28.48 39.27
CA LEU A 180 29.54 27.34 40.17
C LEU A 180 30.95 27.32 40.76
N ASN A 181 31.89 28.09 40.20
CA ASN A 181 33.28 28.16 40.69
C ASN A 181 33.56 29.34 41.62
N GLU A 182 32.57 30.21 41.90
CA GLU A 182 32.69 31.34 42.84
C GLU A 182 32.04 31.06 44.21
N GLN A 183 31.59 29.83 44.46
CA GLN A 183 31.02 29.41 45.76
C GLN A 183 31.75 28.22 46.41
N ALA A 184 33.03 28.00 46.05
CA ALA A 184 33.93 27.07 46.74
C ALA A 184 34.94 27.82 47.62
#